data_AF-A0A497MK53-F1
#
_entry.id   AF-A0A497MK53-F1
#
_cell.length_a   1.000
_cell.length_b   1.000
_cell.length_c   1.000
_cell.angle_alpha   90.00
_cell.angle_beta   90.00
_cell.angle_gamma   90.00
#
_symmetry.space_group_name_H-M   'P 1'
#
loop_
_entity.id
_entity.type
_entity.pdbx_description
1 polymer ?
#
loop_
_entity_poly.entity_id
_entity_poly.type
_entity_poly.pdbx_seq_one_letter_code
_entity_poly.pdbx_strand_id
1 'polypeptide(L)'
;MAGLAELVEAEVLRLAGLMLAEHRLCDSCLGRQFAALGYGLSNRLRGEALKVALLLEAFSKHVKGDRKALEVVRHLAENGGLEAAKLTLEKHGMKVKGGGVCEICEDKLSMVEELGREAAESLKGYEFKSFLVGARIPARIVEAEDRLRSLYGIVWGENIKSEFTREVGKVISRLTGRQVDFKNPDVLVTISPYSSRRRVTVRASPLFVEGRYRK
;
A
#
# COMPACT_ATOMS: atom_id res chain seq x y z
N MET A 1 26.21 -1.58 10.72
CA MET A 1 25.29 -2.63 10.21
C MET A 1 24.99 -3.77 11.20
N ALA A 2 25.60 -3.86 12.39
CA ALA A 2 25.37 -4.96 13.34
C ALA A 2 24.23 -4.73 14.36
N GLY A 3 23.59 -3.55 14.41
CA GLY A 3 22.61 -3.21 15.45
C GLY A 3 21.18 -3.73 15.23
N LEU A 4 20.80 -4.06 13.99
CA LEU A 4 19.41 -4.40 13.66
C LEU A 4 19.11 -5.91 13.66
N ALA A 5 20.13 -6.77 13.66
CA ALA A 5 19.95 -8.22 13.52
C ALA A 5 19.64 -8.94 14.85
N GLU A 6 20.02 -8.40 16.01
CA GLU A 6 19.94 -9.09 17.31
C GLU A 6 18.67 -8.80 18.13
N LEU A 7 17.66 -8.12 17.54
CA LEU A 7 16.64 -7.46 18.35
C LEU A 7 15.19 -7.94 18.24
N VAL A 8 14.82 -9.06 17.60
CA VAL A 8 13.42 -9.54 17.68
C VAL A 8 13.31 -11.07 17.61
N GLU A 9 12.70 -11.72 18.60
CA GLU A 9 12.35 -13.16 18.58
C GLU A 9 11.28 -13.48 17.52
N ALA A 10 10.54 -12.47 17.04
CA ALA A 10 9.58 -12.59 15.93
C ALA A 10 10.19 -12.13 14.60
N GLU A 11 10.43 -13.08 13.69
CA GLU A 11 11.02 -12.87 12.36
C GLU A 11 10.38 -11.72 11.56
N VAL A 12 9.05 -11.57 11.65
CA VAL A 12 8.29 -10.53 10.94
C VAL A 12 8.68 -9.12 11.36
N LEU A 13 8.77 -8.86 12.67
CA LEU A 13 9.16 -7.56 13.20
C LEU A 13 10.62 -7.26 12.88
N ARG A 14 11.51 -8.27 12.97
CA ARG A 14 12.92 -8.13 12.58
C ARG A 14 13.05 -7.68 11.13
N LEU A 15 12.36 -8.36 10.20
CA LEU A 15 12.38 -8.00 8.78
C LEU A 15 11.79 -6.61 8.53
N ALA A 16 10.65 -6.29 9.15
CA ALA A 16 10.04 -4.96 9.04
C ALA A 16 10.99 -3.86 9.54
N GLY A 17 11.69 -4.08 10.66
CA GLY A 17 12.69 -3.16 11.19
C GLY A 17 13.88 -2.97 10.25
N LEU A 18 14.42 -4.07 9.68
CA LEU A 18 15.50 -4.01 8.70
C LEU A 18 15.12 -3.25 7.43
N MET A 19 13.90 -3.44 6.94
CA MET A 19 13.38 -2.70 5.79
C MET A 19 13.27 -1.21 6.10
N LEU A 20 12.73 -0.85 7.26
CA LEU A 20 12.56 0.55 7.66
C LEU A 20 13.86 1.25 8.06
N ALA A 21 14.94 0.51 8.34
CA ALA A 21 16.24 1.12 8.57
C ALA A 21 16.81 1.77 7.30
N GLU A 22 16.62 1.12 6.15
CA GLU A 22 17.22 1.52 4.87
C GLU A 22 16.21 2.13 3.88
N HIS A 23 14.91 1.82 4.04
CA HIS A 23 13.88 2.19 3.07
C HIS A 23 12.71 2.94 3.70
N ARG A 24 12.31 4.05 3.06
CA ARG A 24 11.07 4.75 3.39
C ARG A 24 9.86 4.05 2.80
N LEU A 25 9.00 3.51 3.66
CA LEU A 25 7.83 2.72 3.27
C LEU A 25 6.55 3.21 3.95
N CYS A 26 5.53 3.54 3.15
CA CYS A 26 4.19 3.80 3.70
C CYS A 26 3.53 2.53 4.25
N ASP A 27 2.47 2.68 5.04
CA ASP A 27 1.85 1.56 5.75
C ASP A 27 1.40 0.44 4.81
N SER A 28 0.69 0.77 3.72
CA SER A 28 0.27 -0.24 2.74
C SER A 28 1.47 -0.95 2.08
N CYS A 29 2.58 -0.26 1.85
CA CYS A 29 3.76 -0.83 1.21
C CYS A 29 4.53 -1.78 2.11
N LEU A 30 4.65 -1.42 3.39
CA LEU A 30 5.22 -2.31 4.40
C LEU A 30 4.29 -3.50 4.65
N GLY A 31 3.00 -3.24 4.91
CA GLY A 31 2.04 -4.28 5.23
C GLY A 31 1.84 -5.29 4.11
N ARG A 32 1.87 -4.87 2.84
CA ARG A 32 1.75 -5.82 1.73
C ARG A 32 2.93 -6.78 1.61
N GLN A 33 4.08 -6.51 2.22
CA GLN A 33 5.18 -7.48 2.26
C GLN A 33 4.84 -8.70 3.12
N PHE A 34 3.85 -8.57 4.00
CA PHE A 34 3.39 -9.60 4.91
C PHE A 34 1.92 -9.95 4.65
N ALA A 35 1.43 -9.74 3.42
CA ALA A 35 0.01 -9.85 3.06
C ALA A 35 -0.57 -11.25 3.30
N ALA A 36 0.23 -12.29 3.09
CA ALA A 36 -0.17 -13.68 3.33
C ALA A 36 -0.25 -14.06 4.82
N LEU A 37 0.20 -13.18 5.73
CA LEU A 37 0.15 -13.41 7.18
C LEU A 37 -1.10 -12.78 7.78
N GLY A 38 -2.03 -13.63 8.23
CA GLY A 38 -3.31 -13.24 8.81
C GLY A 38 -4.34 -12.79 7.77
N TYR A 39 -5.63 -12.94 8.11
CA TYR A 39 -6.76 -12.61 7.23
C TYR A 39 -7.64 -11.50 7.83
N GLY A 40 -8.43 -10.85 6.97
CA GLY A 40 -9.37 -9.79 7.41
C GLY A 40 -8.74 -8.43 7.71
N LEU A 41 -7.43 -8.28 7.47
CA LEU A 41 -6.69 -7.04 7.69
C LEU A 41 -6.37 -6.36 6.36
N SER A 42 -6.54 -5.03 6.31
CA SER A 42 -5.97 -4.24 5.21
C SER A 42 -4.45 -4.18 5.33
N ASN A 43 -3.73 -4.08 4.21
CA ASN A 43 -2.29 -3.91 4.24
C ASN A 43 -1.89 -2.59 4.91
N ARG A 44 -2.72 -1.54 4.82
CA ARG A 44 -2.51 -0.30 5.56
C ARG A 44 -2.49 -0.55 7.08
N LEU A 45 -3.53 -1.20 7.61
CA LEU A 45 -3.60 -1.53 9.03
C LEU A 45 -2.45 -2.46 9.45
N ARG A 46 -2.11 -3.45 8.63
CA ARG A 46 -1.01 -4.38 8.90
C ARG A 46 0.33 -3.63 9.01
N GLY A 47 0.64 -2.74 8.08
CA GLY A 47 1.89 -1.97 8.11
C GLY A 47 1.94 -0.99 9.29
N GLU A 48 0.84 -0.30 9.58
CA GLU A 48 0.74 0.57 10.76
C GLU A 48 0.96 -0.23 12.05
N ALA A 49 0.32 -1.38 12.20
CA ALA A 49 0.48 -2.25 13.36
C ALA A 49 1.93 -2.71 13.55
N LEU A 50 2.63 -3.07 12.47
CA LEU A 50 4.05 -3.43 12.52
C LEU A 50 4.91 -2.26 13.02
N LYS A 51 4.67 -1.04 12.52
CA LYS A 51 5.39 0.16 12.95
C LYS A 51 5.13 0.51 14.41
N VAL A 52 3.87 0.39 14.85
CA VAL A 52 3.50 0.61 16.26
C VAL A 52 4.14 -0.43 17.15
N ALA A 53 4.13 -1.71 16.77
CA ALA A 53 4.79 -2.78 17.52
C ALA A 53 6.30 -2.52 17.67
N LEU A 54 6.98 -2.16 16.58
CA LEU A 54 8.40 -1.78 16.59
C LEU A 54 8.67 -0.57 17.49
N LEU A 55 7.80 0.44 17.46
CA LEU A 55 7.91 1.62 18.33
C LEU A 55 7.86 1.22 19.81
N LEU A 56 6.85 0.42 20.19
CA LEU A 56 6.65 -0.01 21.57
C LEU A 56 7.81 -0.88 22.06
N GLU A 57 8.29 -1.80 21.22
CA GLU A 57 9.43 -2.66 21.55
C GLU A 57 10.72 -1.85 21.72
N ALA A 58 11.01 -0.95 20.79
CA ALA A 58 12.17 -0.07 20.87
C ALA A 58 12.09 0.81 22.13
N PHE A 59 10.94 1.43 22.39
CA PHE A 59 10.81 2.29 23.56
C PHE A 59 10.90 1.51 24.89
N SER A 60 10.37 0.29 24.95
CA SER A 60 10.54 -0.60 26.10
C SER A 60 12.02 -0.88 26.41
N LYS A 61 12.84 -1.11 25.37
CA LYS A 61 14.28 -1.32 25.52
C LYS A 61 15.01 -0.03 25.90
N HIS A 62 14.57 1.11 25.39
CA HIS A 62 15.10 2.41 25.79
C HIS A 62 14.95 2.66 27.29
N VAL A 63 13.77 2.39 27.85
CA VAL A 63 13.50 2.50 29.30
C VAL A 63 14.42 1.58 30.12
N LYS A 64 14.83 0.43 29.56
CA LYS A 64 15.78 -0.51 30.18
C LYS A 64 17.26 -0.09 30.04
N GLY A 65 17.54 1.07 29.43
CA GLY A 65 18.89 1.63 29.31
C GLY A 65 19.57 1.43 27.96
N ASP A 66 18.90 0.80 26.98
CA ASP A 66 19.48 0.65 25.64
C ASP A 66 19.35 1.95 24.84
N ARG A 67 20.49 2.61 24.63
CA ARG A 67 20.55 3.86 23.83
C ARG A 67 20.36 3.62 22.34
N LYS A 68 20.66 2.43 21.82
CA LYS A 68 20.47 2.09 20.39
C LYS A 68 18.99 2.02 20.02
N ALA A 69 18.12 1.78 21.00
CA ALA A 69 16.69 1.69 20.74
C ALA A 69 16.08 3.01 20.22
N LEU A 70 16.65 4.18 20.57
CA LEU A 70 16.22 5.47 19.99
C LEU A 70 16.55 5.61 18.51
N GLU A 71 17.54 4.87 18.00
CA GLU A 71 17.86 4.83 16.57
C GLU A 71 16.73 4.16 15.79
N VAL A 72 16.15 3.07 16.31
CA VAL A 72 14.96 2.43 15.74
C VAL A 72 13.78 3.40 15.71
N VAL A 73 13.55 4.14 16.79
CA VAL A 73 12.49 5.17 16.84
C VAL A 73 12.73 6.25 15.79
N ARG A 74 14.00 6.64 15.55
CA ARG A 74 14.36 7.61 14.50
C ARG A 74 14.00 7.09 13.12
N HIS A 75 14.39 5.85 12.79
CA HIS A 75 14.01 5.24 11.51
C HIS A 75 12.49 5.10 11.35
N LEU A 76 11.74 4.81 12.42
CA LEU A 76 10.28 4.78 12.37
C LEU A 76 9.67 6.16 12.07
N ALA A 77 10.27 7.24 12.56
CA ALA A 77 9.84 8.59 12.25
C ALA A 77 10.23 9.01 10.82
N GLU A 78 11.46 8.74 10.39
CA GLU A 78 12.00 9.18 9.10
C GLU A 78 11.55 8.30 7.93
N ASN A 79 11.68 6.98 8.05
CA ASN A 79 11.39 6.02 6.99
C ASN A 79 10.00 5.39 7.15
N GLY A 80 9.57 5.19 8.39
CA GLY A 80 8.22 4.72 8.68
C GLY A 80 7.15 5.80 8.55
N GLY A 81 7.49 7.09 8.65
CA GLY A 81 6.52 8.18 8.64
C GLY A 81 5.49 8.09 9.77
N LEU A 82 5.83 7.42 10.88
CA LEU A 82 4.93 7.25 12.01
C LEU A 82 4.95 8.50 12.91
N GLU A 83 3.83 9.23 12.99
CA GLU A 83 3.76 10.45 13.79
C GLU A 83 4.01 10.19 15.29
N ALA A 84 3.56 9.05 15.82
CA ALA A 84 3.82 8.66 17.20
C ALA A 84 5.31 8.49 17.52
N ALA A 85 6.12 8.04 16.56
CA ALA A 85 7.58 7.94 16.73
C ALA A 85 8.22 9.34 16.76
N LYS A 86 7.76 10.25 15.90
CA LYS A 86 8.22 11.63 15.87
C LYS A 86 7.89 12.36 17.18
N LEU A 87 6.67 12.25 17.67
CA LEU A 87 6.26 12.81 18.97
C LEU A 87 7.07 12.23 20.14
N THR A 88 7.37 10.93 20.10
CA THR A 88 8.24 10.29 21.10
C THR A 88 9.63 10.93 21.11
N LEU A 89 10.23 11.17 19.94
CA LEU A 89 11.56 11.79 19.84
C LEU A 89 11.57 13.26 20.24
N GLU A 90 10.53 14.01 19.86
CA GLU A 90 10.37 15.42 20.25
C GLU A 90 10.31 15.58 21.78
N LYS A 91 9.58 14.69 22.47
CA LYS A 91 9.54 14.66 23.95
C LYS A 91 10.91 14.35 24.59
N HIS A 92 11.82 13.72 23.86
CA HIS A 92 13.19 13.44 24.31
C HIS A 92 14.20 14.47 23.76
N GLY A 93 13.72 15.63 23.28
CA GLY A 93 14.57 16.73 22.83
C GLY A 93 15.24 16.52 21.46
N MET A 94 14.84 15.48 20.72
CA MET A 94 15.38 15.20 19.39
C MET A 94 14.43 15.72 18.31
N LYS A 95 14.93 16.60 17.43
CA LYS A 95 14.20 17.02 16.23
C LYS A 95 14.52 16.07 15.08
N VAL A 96 13.46 15.57 14.45
CA VAL A 96 13.57 14.67 13.30
C VAL A 96 13.18 15.41 12.04
N LYS A 97 13.99 15.30 11.00
CA LYS A 97 13.61 15.77 9.66
C LYS A 97 12.76 14.67 9.02
N GLY A 98 11.46 14.69 9.31
CA GLY A 98 10.51 13.88 8.55
C GLY A 98 10.44 14.38 7.11
N GLY A 99 10.59 13.49 6.14
CA GLY A 99 10.50 13.88 4.74
C GLY A 99 10.78 12.73 3.78
N GLY A 100 10.21 12.83 2.59
CA GLY A 100 10.38 11.86 1.50
C GLY A 100 9.07 11.22 1.07
N VAL A 101 9.12 10.52 -0.05
CA VAL A 101 8.01 9.71 -0.56
C VAL A 101 8.32 8.24 -0.34
N CYS A 102 7.29 7.39 -0.27
CA CYS A 102 7.49 5.94 -0.24
C CYS A 102 8.33 5.48 -1.44
N GLU A 103 9.41 4.74 -1.20
CA GLU A 103 10.32 4.27 -2.25
C GLU A 103 9.69 3.29 -3.24
N ILE A 104 8.62 2.60 -2.82
CA ILE A 104 7.93 1.67 -3.72
C ILE A 104 6.81 2.38 -4.47
N CYS A 105 5.86 3.01 -3.77
CA CYS A 105 4.63 3.50 -4.41
C CYS A 105 4.59 5.01 -4.62
N GLU A 106 5.60 5.76 -4.18
CA GLU A 106 5.64 7.23 -4.26
C GLU A 106 4.38 7.86 -3.66
N ASP A 107 3.90 7.27 -2.55
CA ASP A 107 2.69 7.62 -1.81
C ASP A 107 1.38 7.54 -2.62
N LYS A 108 1.39 6.96 -3.82
CA LYS A 108 0.18 6.81 -4.65
C LYS A 108 -0.91 5.95 -4.00
N LEU A 109 -0.55 5.05 -3.08
CA LEU A 109 -1.55 4.26 -2.32
C LEU A 109 -2.39 5.11 -1.36
N SER A 110 -1.92 6.30 -0.97
CA SER A 110 -2.75 7.25 -0.20
C SER A 110 -3.89 7.84 -1.05
N MET A 111 -3.77 7.83 -2.38
CA MET A 111 -4.73 8.40 -3.31
C MET A 111 -5.86 7.43 -3.70
N VAL A 112 -5.92 6.23 -3.13
CA VAL A 112 -6.93 5.20 -3.48
C VAL A 112 -8.35 5.74 -3.37
N GLU A 113 -8.66 6.48 -2.31
CA GLU A 113 -9.99 7.06 -2.07
C GLU A 113 -10.34 8.11 -3.14
N GLU A 114 -9.39 8.97 -3.50
CA GLU A 114 -9.56 9.99 -4.54
C GLU A 114 -9.79 9.33 -5.92
N LEU A 115 -8.95 8.35 -6.28
CA LEU A 115 -9.06 7.63 -7.55
C LEU A 115 -10.36 6.83 -7.65
N GLY A 116 -10.82 6.25 -6.54
CA GLY A 116 -12.09 5.54 -6.47
C GLY A 116 -13.29 6.47 -6.67
N ARG A 117 -13.25 7.70 -6.13
CA ARG A 117 -14.29 8.72 -6.38
C ARG A 117 -14.27 9.21 -7.83
N GLU A 118 -13.09 9.49 -8.39
CA GLU A 118 -12.95 9.90 -9.79
C GLU A 118 -13.51 8.82 -10.74
N ALA A 119 -13.26 7.54 -10.42
CA ALA A 119 -13.83 6.42 -11.14
C ALA A 119 -15.35 6.29 -10.97
N ALA A 120 -15.88 6.43 -9.76
CA ALA A 120 -17.31 6.40 -9.51
C ALA A 120 -18.05 7.52 -10.26
N GLU A 121 -17.47 8.72 -10.33
CA GLU A 121 -18.05 9.83 -11.09
C GLU A 121 -18.09 9.52 -12.59
N SER A 122 -16.99 8.99 -13.12
CA SER A 122 -16.90 8.58 -14.53
C SER A 122 -17.86 7.46 -14.91
N LEU A 123 -18.30 6.65 -13.93
CA LEU A 123 -19.23 5.54 -14.12
C LEU A 123 -20.70 5.97 -14.19
N LYS A 124 -21.07 7.17 -13.72
CA LYS A 124 -22.47 7.63 -13.72
C LYS A 124 -23.09 7.72 -15.11
N GLY A 125 -22.27 7.88 -16.15
CA GLY A 125 -22.72 7.91 -17.54
C GLY A 125 -23.06 6.53 -18.15
N TYR A 126 -22.95 5.45 -17.37
CA TYR A 126 -23.15 4.08 -17.85
C TYR A 126 -24.23 3.37 -17.03
N GLU A 127 -25.03 2.55 -17.71
CA GLU A 127 -25.87 1.54 -17.06
C GLU A 127 -25.10 0.23 -16.96
N PHE A 128 -24.80 -0.22 -15.74
CA PHE A 128 -24.04 -1.44 -15.49
C PHE A 128 -24.44 -2.10 -14.17
N LYS A 129 -24.25 -3.43 -14.10
CA LYS A 129 -24.45 -4.25 -12.90
C LYS A 129 -23.10 -4.65 -12.29
N SER A 130 -22.11 -4.94 -13.11
CA SER A 130 -20.78 -5.37 -12.70
C SER A 130 -19.67 -4.51 -13.30
N PHE A 131 -18.52 -4.47 -12.63
CA PHE A 131 -17.33 -3.80 -13.16
C PHE A 131 -16.06 -4.56 -12.82
N LEU A 132 -14.97 -4.24 -13.51
CA LEU A 132 -13.63 -4.73 -13.19
C LEU A 132 -12.67 -3.55 -13.06
N VAL A 133 -11.78 -3.61 -12.06
CA VAL A 133 -10.73 -2.61 -11.89
C VAL A 133 -9.40 -3.19 -12.36
N GLY A 134 -8.79 -2.54 -13.35
CA GLY A 134 -7.42 -2.73 -13.77
C GLY A 134 -6.53 -1.58 -13.31
N ALA A 135 -5.24 -1.84 -13.12
CA ALA A 135 -4.25 -0.82 -12.84
C ALA A 135 -3.08 -0.90 -13.82
N ARG A 136 -2.62 0.25 -14.31
CA ARG A 136 -1.37 0.41 -15.06
C ARG A 136 -0.29 0.93 -14.13
N ILE A 137 0.57 0.01 -13.71
CA ILE A 137 1.72 0.29 -12.84
C ILE A 137 2.99 0.31 -13.72
N PRO A 138 3.81 1.37 -13.67
CA PRO A 138 5.09 1.43 -14.39
C PRO A 138 6.05 0.31 -13.97
N ALA A 139 6.86 -0.20 -14.91
CA ALA A 139 7.83 -1.26 -14.66
C ALA A 139 8.79 -0.93 -13.49
N ARG A 140 9.30 0.32 -13.44
CA ARG A 140 10.18 0.81 -12.36
C ARG A 140 9.64 0.57 -10.94
N ILE A 141 8.31 0.60 -10.76
CA ILE A 141 7.64 0.42 -9.47
C ILE A 141 7.59 -1.08 -9.11
N VAL A 142 7.28 -1.92 -10.09
CA VAL A 142 7.25 -3.38 -9.93
C VAL A 142 8.66 -3.88 -9.64
N GLU A 143 9.66 -3.40 -10.38
CA GLU A 143 11.06 -3.75 -10.15
C GLU A 143 11.57 -3.26 -8.79
N ALA A 144 11.15 -2.08 -8.33
CA ALA A 144 11.49 -1.60 -6.99
C ALA A 144 10.93 -2.52 -5.90
N GLU A 145 9.69 -2.99 -6.06
CA GLU A 145 9.09 -3.99 -5.18
C GLU A 145 9.86 -5.31 -5.20
N ASP A 146 10.19 -5.84 -6.38
CA ASP A 146 10.89 -7.12 -6.51
C ASP A 146 12.32 -7.07 -5.96
N ARG A 147 13.04 -5.96 -6.19
CA ARG A 147 14.36 -5.72 -5.59
C ARG A 147 14.29 -5.75 -4.06
N LEU A 148 13.33 -5.03 -3.49
CA LEU A 148 13.13 -5.00 -2.03
C LEU A 148 12.85 -6.40 -1.50
N ARG A 149 11.95 -7.16 -2.12
CA ARG A 149 11.64 -8.54 -1.69
C ARG A 149 12.85 -9.46 -1.74
N SER A 150 13.66 -9.33 -2.79
CA SER A 150 14.86 -10.13 -2.98
C SER A 150 15.92 -9.82 -1.92
N LEU A 151 16.11 -8.55 -1.56
CA LEU A 151 17.06 -8.13 -0.53
C LEU A 151 16.76 -8.69 0.85
N TYR A 152 15.47 -8.79 1.20
CA TYR A 152 15.02 -9.20 2.55
C TYR A 152 14.43 -10.62 2.60
N GLY A 153 14.45 -11.38 1.49
CA GLY A 153 13.92 -12.74 1.44
C GLY A 153 12.41 -12.83 1.70
N ILE A 154 11.64 -11.84 1.26
CA ILE A 154 10.19 -11.77 1.52
C ILE A 154 9.42 -12.74 0.63
N VAL A 155 8.70 -13.69 1.26
CA VAL A 155 7.88 -14.69 0.57
C VAL A 155 6.36 -14.47 0.71
N TRP A 156 5.94 -13.60 1.63
CA TRP A 156 4.51 -13.37 1.95
C TRP A 156 3.89 -12.18 1.21
N GLY A 157 4.64 -11.60 0.27
CA GLY A 157 4.31 -10.33 -0.36
C GLY A 157 3.14 -10.39 -1.33
N GLU A 158 2.28 -9.37 -1.30
CA GLU A 158 1.25 -9.11 -2.32
C GLU A 158 1.72 -8.04 -3.31
N ASN A 159 1.51 -8.26 -4.61
CA ASN A 159 1.88 -7.31 -5.65
C ASN A 159 1.12 -5.98 -5.50
N ILE A 160 1.84 -4.86 -5.67
CA ILE A 160 1.28 -3.51 -5.66
C ILE A 160 0.07 -3.32 -6.60
N LYS A 161 0.06 -3.99 -7.77
CA LYS A 161 -1.06 -3.95 -8.71
C LYS A 161 -2.33 -4.52 -8.09
N SER A 162 -2.23 -5.69 -7.46
CA SER A 162 -3.35 -6.37 -6.81
C SER A 162 -3.91 -5.52 -5.66
N GLU A 163 -3.04 -4.98 -4.81
CA GLU A 163 -3.41 -4.05 -3.73
C GLU A 163 -4.18 -2.84 -4.28
N PHE A 164 -3.64 -2.15 -5.30
CA PHE A 164 -4.31 -1.00 -5.91
C PHE A 164 -5.69 -1.34 -6.46
N THR A 165 -5.79 -2.41 -7.25
CA THR A 165 -7.07 -2.80 -7.86
C THR A 165 -8.10 -3.19 -6.82
N ARG A 166 -7.69 -3.89 -5.76
CA ARG A 166 -8.57 -4.32 -4.67
C ARG A 166 -9.08 -3.14 -3.87
N GLU A 167 -8.20 -2.25 -3.45
CA GLU A 167 -8.59 -1.13 -2.59
C GLU A 167 -9.43 -0.10 -3.36
N VAL A 168 -9.08 0.21 -4.61
CA VAL A 168 -9.93 1.08 -5.47
C VAL A 168 -11.27 0.41 -5.76
N GLY A 169 -11.29 -0.91 -6.00
CA GLY A 169 -12.53 -1.68 -6.21
C GLY A 169 -13.48 -1.58 -5.02
N LYS A 170 -12.97 -1.69 -3.78
CA LYS A 170 -13.78 -1.50 -2.56
C LYS A 170 -14.41 -0.10 -2.50
N VAL A 171 -13.67 0.94 -2.87
CA VAL A 171 -14.18 2.32 -2.88
C VAL A 171 -15.30 2.46 -3.91
N ILE A 172 -15.09 1.97 -5.15
CA ILE A 172 -16.10 2.04 -6.21
C ILE A 172 -17.35 1.25 -5.82
N SER A 173 -17.20 0.02 -5.30
CA SER A 173 -18.34 -0.78 -4.84
C SER A 173 -19.13 -0.10 -3.73
N ARG A 174 -18.44 0.52 -2.76
CA ARG A 174 -19.09 1.29 -1.68
C ARG A 174 -19.89 2.49 -2.22
N LEU A 175 -19.36 3.19 -3.22
CA LEU A 175 -20.00 4.41 -3.78
C LEU A 175 -21.12 4.10 -4.78
N THR A 176 -20.99 3.03 -5.57
CA THR A 176 -21.92 2.70 -6.66
C THR A 176 -22.93 1.61 -6.29
N GLY A 177 -22.67 0.85 -5.23
CA GLY A 177 -23.45 -0.34 -4.86
C GLY A 177 -23.30 -1.52 -5.83
N ARG A 178 -22.37 -1.44 -6.80
CA ARG A 178 -22.15 -2.46 -7.83
C ARG A 178 -21.05 -3.44 -7.40
N GLN A 179 -21.08 -4.64 -7.98
CA GLN A 179 -20.13 -5.71 -7.63
C GLN A 179 -19.01 -5.84 -8.65
N VAL A 180 -17.87 -6.36 -8.18
CA VAL A 180 -16.73 -6.66 -9.04
C VAL A 180 -16.93 -8.02 -9.70
N ASP A 181 -16.83 -8.10 -11.02
CA ASP A 181 -16.84 -9.35 -11.78
C ASP A 181 -15.55 -9.49 -12.60
N PHE A 182 -14.80 -10.57 -12.37
CA PHE A 182 -13.53 -10.84 -13.05
C PHE A 182 -13.69 -11.60 -14.36
N LYS A 183 -14.84 -12.26 -14.57
CA LYS A 183 -15.10 -13.08 -15.75
C LYS A 183 -15.83 -12.28 -16.81
N ASN A 184 -16.94 -11.64 -16.44
CA ASN A 184 -17.81 -10.94 -17.38
C ASN A 184 -18.22 -9.56 -16.82
N PRO A 185 -17.28 -8.59 -16.76
CA PRO A 185 -17.61 -7.24 -16.35
C PRO A 185 -18.38 -6.49 -17.46
N ASP A 186 -19.42 -5.75 -17.07
CA ASP A 186 -20.10 -4.82 -17.99
C ASP A 186 -19.19 -3.62 -18.32
N VAL A 187 -18.35 -3.21 -17.36
CA VAL A 187 -17.47 -2.04 -17.48
C VAL A 187 -16.08 -2.34 -16.92
N LEU A 188 -15.05 -1.99 -17.69
CA LEU A 188 -13.65 -2.00 -17.27
C LEU A 188 -13.19 -0.60 -16.87
N VAL A 189 -12.81 -0.44 -15.61
CA VAL A 189 -12.17 0.76 -15.07
C VAL A 189 -10.67 0.54 -15.02
N THR A 190 -9.90 1.34 -15.76
CA THR A 190 -8.44 1.32 -15.73
C THR A 190 -7.90 2.53 -15.00
N ILE A 191 -7.17 2.28 -13.91
CA ILE A 191 -6.50 3.29 -13.09
C ILE A 191 -5.02 3.39 -13.48
N SER A 192 -4.53 4.61 -13.67
CA SER A 192 -3.13 4.91 -14.00
C SER A 192 -2.60 5.93 -12.99
N PRO A 193 -2.22 5.51 -11.77
CA PRO A 193 -1.96 6.42 -10.65
C PRO A 193 -0.70 7.29 -10.84
N TYR A 194 0.17 6.93 -11.78
CA TYR A 194 1.41 7.64 -12.12
C TYR A 194 1.28 8.51 -13.38
N SER A 195 0.10 8.55 -14.01
CA SER A 195 -0.15 9.35 -15.22
C SER A 195 -0.63 10.75 -14.84
N SER A 196 0.06 11.79 -15.32
CA SER A 196 -0.33 13.18 -15.08
C SER A 196 -1.48 13.66 -15.97
N ARG A 197 -1.75 12.96 -17.08
CA ARG A 197 -2.77 13.37 -18.07
C ARG A 197 -4.13 12.75 -17.81
N ARG A 198 -4.15 11.43 -17.54
CA ARG A 198 -5.39 10.67 -17.40
C ARG A 198 -5.20 9.57 -16.36
N ARG A 199 -5.79 9.77 -15.19
CA ARG A 199 -5.70 8.85 -14.05
C ARG A 199 -6.75 7.75 -14.11
N VAL A 200 -7.93 8.05 -14.66
CA VAL A 200 -9.01 7.08 -14.81
C VAL A 200 -9.48 6.97 -16.27
N THR A 201 -9.69 5.73 -16.72
CA THR A 201 -10.32 5.43 -18.01
C THR A 201 -11.40 4.39 -17.80
N VAL A 202 -12.60 4.65 -18.32
CA VAL A 202 -13.74 3.73 -18.27
C VAL A 202 -14.02 3.24 -19.68
N ARG A 203 -14.26 1.93 -19.83
CA ARG A 203 -14.64 1.30 -21.09
C ARG A 203 -15.79 0.32 -20.85
N ALA A 204 -16.91 0.51 -21.53
CA ALA A 204 -17.98 -0.48 -21.55
C ALA A 204 -17.58 -1.69 -22.40
N SER A 205 -18.00 -2.88 -21.97
CA SER A 205 -17.89 -4.10 -22.76
C SER A 205 -18.82 -4.03 -23.98
N PRO A 206 -18.39 -4.52 -25.14
CA PRO A 206 -19.21 -4.48 -26.36
C PRO A 206 -20.46 -5.35 -26.21
N LEU A 207 -21.60 -4.83 -26.68
CA LEU A 207 -22.84 -5.59 -26.84
C LEU A 207 -22.90 -6.12 -28.28
N PHE A 208 -23.12 -7.42 -28.41
CA PHE A 208 -23.32 -8.05 -29.72
C PHE A 208 -24.81 -8.16 -29.99
N VAL A 209 -25.29 -7.49 -31.05
CA VAL A 209 -26.68 -7.56 -31.50
C VAL A 209 -26.73 -8.45 -32.72
N GLU A 210 -27.42 -9.58 -32.61
CA GLU A 210 -27.70 -10.47 -33.73
C GLU A 210 -29.09 -10.15 -34.31
N GLY A 211 -29.20 -10.13 -35.63
CA GLY A 211 -30.47 -9.95 -36.33
C GLY A 211 -30.41 -10.51 -37.73
N ARG A 212 -31.57 -10.89 -38.27
CA ARG A 212 -31.73 -11.27 -39.67
C ARG A 212 -32.48 -10.15 -40.37
N TYR A 213 -31.91 -9.63 -41.45
CA TYR A 213 -32.63 -8.70 -42.32
C TYR A 213 -33.09 -9.44 -43.58
N ARG A 214 -34.29 -9.12 -44.08
CA ARG A 214 -34.72 -9.54 -45.41
C ARG A 214 -34.17 -8.52 -46.40
N LYS A 215 -33.41 -9.01 -47.37
CA LYS A 215 -32.93 -8.21 -48.49
C LYS A 215 -34.04 -8.04 -49.53
#